data_AF-A0A9E2JFF1-F1
#
_entry.id   AF-A0A9E2JFF1-F1
#
_cell.length_a   1.000
_cell.length_b   1.000
_cell.length_c   1.000
_cell.angle_alpha   90.00
_cell.angle_beta   90.00
_cell.angle_gamma   90.00
#
_symmetry.space_group_name_H-M   'P 1'
#
loop_
_entity.id
_entity.type
_entity.pdbx_description
1 polymer ?
#
loop_
_entity_poly.entity_id
_entity_poly.type
_entity_poly.pdbx_seq_one_letter_code
_entity_poly.pdbx_strand_id
1 'polypeptide(L)'
;MEEKVCIKIAEIDAEELYFRQQESDKIKALHQRAQEAADEAYRERHRDHCFRCGTKSLVQVEYENVIIDICANKDCGAMHLDPGELEAILDQHDKVKKVHRAILAVFR
;
A
#
# COMPACT_ATOMS: atom_id res chain seq x y z
N MET A 1 -20.74 56.81 -1.85
CA MET A 1 -21.92 55.98 -2.16
C MET A 1 -21.59 54.59 -1.64
N GLU A 2 -22.13 54.20 -0.49
CA GLU A 2 -21.90 52.87 0.09
C GLU A 2 -23.08 51.98 -0.26
N GLU A 3 -22.83 50.97 -1.09
CA GLU A 3 -23.83 50.03 -1.55
C GLU A 3 -24.03 48.94 -0.48
N LYS A 4 -25.17 48.98 0.20
CA LYS A 4 -25.52 47.98 1.21
C LYS A 4 -26.04 46.72 0.52
N VAL A 5 -25.24 45.65 0.52
CA VAL A 5 -25.66 44.33 0.08
C VAL A 5 -26.49 43.67 1.20
N CYS A 6 -27.80 43.54 0.98
CA CYS A 6 -28.68 42.80 1.88
C CYS A 6 -28.61 41.30 1.55
N ILE A 7 -27.93 40.53 2.39
CA ILE A 7 -27.92 39.07 2.31
C ILE A 7 -29.16 38.55 3.03
N LYS A 8 -30.10 37.95 2.29
CA LYS A 8 -31.25 37.25 2.87
C LYS A 8 -30.80 35.85 3.26
N ILE A 9 -30.60 35.61 4.55
CA ILE A 9 -30.32 34.28 5.07
C ILE A 9 -31.65 33.54 5.12
N ALA A 10 -31.80 32.48 4.33
CA ALA A 10 -32.97 31.61 4.41
C ALA A 10 -32.91 30.85 5.75
N GLU A 11 -33.96 30.97 6.56
CA GLU A 11 -34.09 30.19 7.80
C GLU A 11 -34.26 28.72 7.42
N ILE A 12 -33.21 27.93 7.64
CA ILE A 12 -33.23 26.49 7.39
C ILE A 12 -33.87 25.83 8.62
N ASP A 13 -34.92 25.03 8.38
CA ASP A 13 -35.61 24.28 9.42
C ASP A 13 -34.67 23.26 10.11
N ALA A 14 -34.93 22.97 11.39
CA ALA A 14 -34.13 22.04 12.18
C ALA A 14 -34.18 20.61 11.63
N GLU A 15 -35.33 20.20 11.08
CA GLU A 15 -35.52 18.93 10.39
C GLU A 15 -34.65 18.83 9.13
N GLU A 16 -34.61 19.90 8.34
CA GLU A 16 -33.80 20.00 7.13
C GLU A 16 -32.28 19.93 7.45
N LEU A 17 -31.82 20.57 8.53
CA LEU A 17 -30.42 20.44 8.99
C LEU A 17 -30.10 19.00 9.42
N TYR A 18 -31.02 18.36 10.13
CA TYR A 18 -30.86 16.98 10.59
C TYR A 18 -30.72 16.00 9.43
N PHE A 19 -31.57 16.13 8.40
CA PHE A 19 -31.48 15.28 7.21
C PHE A 19 -30.22 15.54 6.39
N ARG A 20 -29.79 16.80 6.24
CA ARG A 20 -28.51 17.12 5.56
C ARG A 20 -27.31 16.52 6.28
N GLN A 21 -27.32 16.53 7.62
CA GLN A 21 -26.26 15.90 8.40
C GLN A 21 -26.25 14.38 8.20
N GLN A 22 -27.42 13.73 8.30
CA GLN A 22 -27.54 12.29 8.02
C GLN A 22 -27.08 11.93 6.61
N GLU A 23 -27.45 12.72 5.60
CA GLU A 23 -27.06 12.49 4.22
C GLU A 23 -25.55 12.65 4.04
N SER A 24 -24.96 13.70 4.63
CA SER A 24 -23.50 13.90 4.63
C SER A 24 -22.77 12.70 5.25
N ASP A 25 -23.25 12.19 6.38
CA ASP A 25 -22.64 11.06 7.07
C ASP A 25 -22.79 9.76 6.27
N LYS A 26 -23.93 9.54 5.62
CA LYS A 26 -24.13 8.42 4.68
C LYS A 26 -23.19 8.51 3.48
N ILE A 27 -23.04 9.69 2.89
CA ILE A 27 -22.13 9.93 1.77
C ILE A 27 -20.69 9.64 2.18
N LYS A 28 -20.24 10.16 3.33
CA LYS A 28 -18.90 9.87 3.88
C LYS A 28 -18.68 8.38 4.08
N ALA A 29 -19.65 7.68 4.68
CA ALA A 29 -19.57 6.24 4.89
C ALA A 29 -19.49 5.46 3.56
N LEU A 30 -20.22 5.88 2.53
CA LEU A 30 -20.14 5.27 1.20
C LEU A 30 -18.77 5.50 0.55
N HIS A 31 -18.21 6.70 0.64
CA HIS A 31 -16.87 6.99 0.12
C HIS A 31 -15.80 6.18 0.85
N GLN A 32 -15.87 6.10 2.18
CA GLN A 32 -14.92 5.32 2.97
C GLN A 32 -14.95 3.84 2.58
N ARG A 33 -16.14 3.24 2.48
CA ARG A 33 -16.29 1.84 2.04
C ARG A 33 -15.75 1.62 0.63
N ALA A 34 -15.99 2.55 -0.29
CA ALA A 34 -15.47 2.46 -1.65
C ALA A 34 -13.95 2.53 -1.70
N GLN A 35 -13.34 3.39 -0.87
CA GLN A 35 -11.88 3.49 -0.73
C GLN A 35 -11.29 2.21 -0.14
N GLU A 36 -11.85 1.70 0.97
CA GLU A 36 -11.39 0.46 1.60
C GLU A 36 -11.43 -0.73 0.64
N ALA A 37 -12.53 -0.87 -0.12
CA ALA A 37 -12.66 -1.91 -1.15
C ALA A 37 -11.65 -1.74 -2.30
N ALA A 38 -11.37 -0.50 -2.72
CA ALA A 38 -10.37 -0.23 -3.76
C ALA A 38 -8.95 -0.57 -3.28
N ASP A 39 -8.62 -0.21 -2.04
CA ASP A 39 -7.32 -0.48 -1.43
C ASP A 39 -7.10 -1.98 -1.19
N GLU A 40 -8.15 -2.70 -0.80
CA GLU A 40 -8.13 -4.16 -0.69
C GLU A 40 -7.89 -4.82 -2.06
N ALA A 41 -8.66 -4.43 -3.08
CA ALA A 41 -8.48 -4.94 -4.44
C ALA A 41 -7.09 -4.60 -5.01
N TYR A 42 -6.53 -3.43 -4.67
CA TYR A 42 -5.17 -3.05 -5.06
C TYR A 42 -4.14 -3.95 -4.38
N ARG A 43 -4.23 -4.15 -3.06
CA ARG A 43 -3.32 -5.03 -2.30
C ARG A 43 -3.35 -6.46 -2.82
N GLU A 44 -4.55 -6.99 -3.07
CA GLU A 44 -4.71 -8.35 -3.60
C GLU A 44 -4.10 -8.48 -5.00
N ARG A 45 -4.33 -7.51 -5.88
CA ARG A 45 -3.74 -7.52 -7.22
C ARG A 45 -2.22 -7.53 -7.17
N HIS A 46 -1.60 -6.76 -6.28
CA HIS A 46 -0.15 -6.54 -6.26
C HIS A 46 0.63 -7.44 -5.31
N ARG A 47 -0.01 -8.32 -4.55
CA ARG A 47 0.63 -9.20 -3.54
C ARG A 47 1.91 -9.87 -4.04
N ASP A 48 1.86 -10.46 -5.24
CA ASP A 48 2.98 -11.25 -5.79
C ASP A 48 3.71 -10.54 -6.95
N HIS A 49 3.49 -9.23 -7.11
CA HIS A 49 4.11 -8.45 -8.18
C HIS A 49 5.47 -7.90 -7.76
N CYS A 50 6.48 -8.12 -8.60
CA CYS A 50 7.77 -7.48 -8.43
C CYS A 50 7.63 -5.96 -8.61
N PHE A 51 8.15 -5.16 -7.66
CA PHE A 51 8.09 -3.69 -7.69
C PHE A 51 9.00 -3.12 -8.76
N ARG A 52 9.99 -3.90 -9.19
CA ARG A 52 10.94 -3.50 -10.23
C ARG A 52 10.40 -3.73 -11.64
N CYS A 53 9.89 -4.93 -11.95
CA CYS A 53 9.45 -5.27 -13.32
C CYS A 53 7.94 -5.43 -13.48
N GLY A 54 7.16 -5.32 -12.41
CA GLY A 54 5.69 -5.39 -12.44
C GLY A 54 5.14 -6.77 -12.84
N THR A 55 5.97 -7.82 -12.81
CA THR A 55 5.55 -9.17 -13.20
C THR A 55 5.19 -9.99 -11.95
N LYS A 56 4.20 -10.89 -12.07
CA LYS A 56 3.87 -11.90 -11.04
C LYS A 56 4.93 -13.00 -11.00
N SER A 57 6.07 -12.69 -10.42
CA SER A 57 7.24 -13.58 -10.44
C SER A 57 8.05 -13.53 -9.15
N LEU A 58 7.47 -13.04 -8.05
CA LEU A 58 8.09 -13.15 -6.73
C LEU A 58 8.00 -14.60 -6.25
N VAL A 59 9.13 -15.11 -5.77
CA VAL A 59 9.25 -16.43 -5.15
C VAL A 59 9.93 -16.28 -3.80
N GLN A 60 9.40 -16.97 -2.80
CA GLN A 60 10.02 -17.03 -1.48
C GLN A 60 11.19 -18.01 -1.49
N VAL A 61 12.33 -17.54 -1.01
CA VAL A 61 13.53 -18.35 -0.83
C VAL A 61 13.91 -18.30 0.65
N GLU A 62 13.96 -19.47 1.28
CA GLU A 62 14.42 -19.60 2.65
C GLU A 62 15.94 -19.79 2.65
N TYR A 63 16.64 -18.89 3.34
CA TYR A 63 18.08 -18.98 3.55
C TYR A 63 18.41 -18.98 5.03
N GLU A 64 18.83 -20.15 5.52
CA GLU A 64 19.06 -20.42 6.94
C GLU A 64 17.82 -20.14 7.79
N ASN A 65 17.66 -18.91 8.28
CA ASN A 65 16.56 -18.44 9.14
C ASN A 65 15.88 -17.16 8.61
N VAL A 66 16.19 -16.75 7.39
CA VAL A 66 15.58 -15.57 6.76
C VAL A 66 14.85 -16.02 5.51
N ILE A 67 13.55 -15.75 5.46
CA ILE A 67 12.74 -15.89 4.26
C ILE A 67 12.89 -14.58 3.51
N ILE A 68 13.14 -14.63 2.20
CA ILE A 68 13.26 -13.44 1.36
C ILE A 68 12.47 -13.63 0.07
N ASP A 69 11.91 -12.54 -0.46
CA ASP A 69 11.19 -12.54 -1.72
C ASP A 69 12.11 -12.16 -2.87
N ILE A 70 12.22 -13.02 -3.88
CA ILE A 70 13.07 -12.78 -5.05
C ILE A 70 12.27 -12.88 -6.34
N CYS A 71 12.50 -11.95 -7.26
CA CYS A 71 11.92 -12.00 -8.59
C CYS A 71 12.63 -13.03 -9.49
N ALA A 72 11.92 -14.09 -9.86
CA ALA A 72 12.39 -15.16 -10.75
C ALA A 72 12.41 -14.77 -12.25
N ASN A 73 12.03 -13.53 -12.59
CA ASN A 73 12.11 -13.05 -13.96
C ASN A 73 13.58 -12.84 -14.36
N LYS A 74 13.99 -13.44 -15.49
CA LYS A 74 15.38 -13.49 -15.97
C LYS A 74 16.04 -12.12 -16.10
N ASP A 75 15.30 -11.12 -16.53
CA ASP A 75 15.83 -9.76 -16.73
C ASP A 75 15.69 -8.85 -15.49
N CYS A 76 15.14 -9.38 -14.38
CA CYS A 76 14.85 -8.60 -13.20
C CYS A 76 15.73 -8.98 -12.00
N GLY A 77 15.62 -10.21 -11.49
CA GLY A 77 16.36 -10.69 -10.32
C GLY A 77 16.24 -9.82 -9.06
N ALA A 78 15.21 -8.95 -8.96
CA ALA A 78 15.05 -8.03 -7.83
C ALA A 78 14.80 -8.79 -6.53
N MET A 79 15.42 -8.34 -5.45
CA MET A 79 15.17 -8.81 -4.10
C MET A 79 14.28 -7.80 -3.39
N HIS A 80 13.22 -8.31 -2.77
CA HIS A 80 12.36 -7.55 -1.89
C HIS A 80 12.67 -8.00 -0.47
N LEU A 81 12.92 -7.02 0.39
CA LEU A 81 13.15 -7.24 1.81
C LEU A 81 12.14 -6.42 2.58
N ASP A 82 11.38 -7.07 3.46
CA ASP A 82 10.59 -6.36 4.44
C ASP A 82 11.48 -5.84 5.60
N PRO A 83 10.98 -4.93 6.45
CA PRO A 83 11.76 -4.40 7.57
C PRO A 83 12.27 -5.50 8.53
N GLY A 84 11.49 -6.54 8.79
CA GLY A 84 11.86 -7.62 9.70
C GLY A 84 12.92 -8.55 9.11
N GLU A 85 12.84 -8.82 7.81
CA GLU A 85 13.84 -9.56 7.05
C GLU A 85 15.17 -8.80 7.03
N LEU A 86 15.12 -7.48 6.82
CA LEU A 86 16.30 -6.64 6.85
C LEU A 86 16.95 -6.62 8.24
N GLU A 87 16.15 -6.49 9.30
CA GLU A 87 16.62 -6.57 10.68
C GLU A 87 17.28 -7.93 10.97
N ALA A 88 16.66 -9.04 10.56
CA ALA A 88 17.22 -10.38 10.73
C ALA A 88 18.55 -10.59 9.98
N ILE A 89 18.73 -9.92 8.83
CA ILE A 89 19.98 -9.92 8.07
C ILE A 89 21.04 -9.05 8.76
N LEU A 90 20.65 -7.87 9.27
CA LEU A 90 21.55 -6.93 9.95
C LEU A 90 22.07 -7.52 11.26
N ASP A 91 21.21 -8.16 12.06
CA ASP A 91 21.62 -8.85 13.29
C ASP A 91 22.69 -9.94 13.04
N GLN A 92 22.79 -10.42 11.80
CA GLN A 92 23.77 -11.42 11.37
C GLN A 92 24.99 -10.81 10.64
N HIS A 93 25.29 -9.52 10.86
CA HIS A 93 26.35 -8.63 10.32
C HIS A 93 27.51 -9.22 9.45
N ASP A 94 28.02 -10.43 9.73
CA ASP A 94 29.04 -11.13 8.93
C ASP A 94 28.51 -11.90 7.69
N LYS A 95 27.20 -12.14 7.58
CA LYS A 95 26.62 -13.04 6.56
C LYS A 95 26.06 -12.34 5.33
N VAL A 96 25.88 -11.02 5.35
CA VAL A 96 25.33 -10.22 4.22
C VAL A 96 26.09 -10.50 2.91
N LYS A 97 27.42 -10.58 2.97
CA LYS A 97 28.29 -10.86 1.81
C LYS A 97 28.20 -12.30 1.29
N LYS A 98 27.73 -13.24 2.12
CA LYS A 98 27.50 -14.65 1.74
C LYS A 98 26.13 -14.82 1.10
N VAL A 99 25.10 -14.22 1.68
CA VAL A 99 23.73 -14.19 1.14
C VAL A 99 23.73 -13.60 -0.27
N HIS A 100 24.33 -12.43 -0.46
CA HIS A 100 24.44 -11.79 -1.79
C HIS A 100 25.16 -12.68 -2.82
N ARG A 101 26.21 -13.41 -2.42
CA ARG A 101 26.94 -14.33 -3.31
C ARG A 101 26.15 -15.59 -3.64
N ALA A 102 25.47 -16.18 -2.66
CA ALA A 102 24.64 -17.37 -2.84
C ALA A 102 23.49 -17.06 -3.82
N ILE A 103 22.89 -15.88 -3.71
CA ILE A 103 21.77 -15.46 -4.55
C ILE A 103 22.24 -15.17 -5.98
N LEU A 104 23.36 -14.47 -6.17
CA LEU A 104 23.94 -14.30 -7.51
C LEU A 104 24.32 -15.64 -8.17
N ALA A 105 24.63 -16.68 -7.39
CA ALA A 105 24.85 -18.01 -7.92
C ALA A 105 23.56 -18.72 -8.38
N VAL A 106 22.41 -18.41 -7.79
CA VAL A 106 21.09 -18.91 -8.24
C VAL A 106 20.70 -18.33 -9.60
N PHE A 107 21.16 -17.12 -9.92
CA PHE A 107 20.90 -16.44 -11.20
C PHE A 107 22.00 -16.65 -12.26
N ARG A 108 22.99 -17.53 -12.03
CA ARG A 108 24.06 -17.83 -12.99
C ARG A 108 23.72 -18.99 -13.92
#